data_AF-A0A6C0ANN5-F1
#
_entry.id   AF-A0A6C0ANN5-F1
#
_cell.length_a   1.000
_cell.length_b   1.000
_cell.length_c   1.000
_cell.angle_alpha   90.00
_cell.angle_beta   90.00
_cell.angle_gamma   90.00
#
_symmetry.space_group_name_H-M   'P 1'
#
loop_
_entity.id
_entity.type
_entity.pdbx_description
1 polymer ?
#
loop_
_entity_poly.entity_id
_entity_poly.type
_entity_poly.pdbx_seq_one_letter_code
_entity_poly.pdbx_strand_id
1 'polypeptide(L)' 'MFKHFKLIPFIIGLLVGIVGIYFVKPEGHITMRYPTPENVGATVYKDKNGVCYKYDAKKVDCDKNQDRLKTYPVA' A
#
# COMPACT_ATOMS: atom_id res chain seq x y z
N MET A 1 -36.02 -12.36 28.39
CA MET A 1 -35.02 -12.76 27.38
C MET A 1 -33.57 -12.74 27.89
N PHE A 2 -33.16 -11.78 28.73
CA PHE A 2 -31.76 -11.66 29.23
C PHE A 2 -31.41 -12.42 30.53
N LYS A 3 -32.27 -13.33 31.02
CA LYS A 3 -32.10 -13.99 32.33
C LYS A 3 -30.84 -14.85 32.46
N HIS A 4 -30.25 -15.29 31.33
CA HIS A 4 -29.07 -16.16 31.28
C HIS A 4 -27.83 -15.45 30.74
N PHE A 5 -27.89 -14.13 30.50
CA PHE A 5 -26.75 -13.40 29.97
C PHE A 5 -25.74 -13.10 31.09
N LYS A 6 -24.58 -13.75 31.02
CA LYS A 6 -23.48 -13.54 31.97
C LYS A 6 -22.51 -12.53 31.37
N LEU A 7 -22.47 -11.34 31.96
CA LEU A 7 -21.69 -10.21 31.45
C LEU A 7 -20.17 -10.47 31.49
N ILE A 8 -19.68 -11.14 32.54
CA ILE A 8 -18.25 -11.43 32.73
C ILE A 8 -17.66 -12.31 31.62
N PRO A 9 -18.18 -13.52 31.33
CA PRO A 9 -17.64 -14.36 30.25
C PRO A 9 -17.82 -13.71 28.87
N PHE A 10 -18.86 -12.89 28.68
CA PHE A 10 -19.05 -12.12 27.45
C PHE A 10 -17.93 -11.11 27.21
N ILE A 11 -17.59 -10.30 28.23
CA ILE A 11 -16.51 -9.31 28.12
C ILE A 11 -15.16 -10.00 27.91
N ILE A 12 -14.91 -11.12 28.60
CA ILE A 12 -13.67 -11.90 28.42
C ILE A 12 -13.58 -12.43 26.98
N GLY A 13 -14.66 -13.00 26.44
CA GLY A 13 -14.69 -13.48 25.06
C GLY A 13 -14.47 -12.35 24.04
N LEU A 14 -15.05 -11.17 24.28
CA LEU A 14 -14.86 -9.99 23.45
C LEU A 14 -13.40 -9.52 23.44
N LEU A 15 -12.76 -9.48 24.61
CA LEU A 15 -11.35 -9.09 24.73
C LEU A 15 -10.43 -10.08 24.02
N VAL A 16 -10.66 -11.39 24.20
CA VAL A 16 -9.88 -12.42 23.50
C VAL A 16 -10.05 -12.32 21.99
N GLY A 17 -11.27 -12.05 21.50
CA GLY A 17 -11.54 -11.86 20.07
C GLY A 17 -10.80 -10.65 19.49
N ILE A 18 -10.82 -9.50 20.19
CA ILE A 18 -10.09 -8.29 19.79
C ILE A 18 -8.58 -8.58 19.73
N VAL A 19 -8.04 -9.19 20.79
CA VAL A 19 -6.63 -9.56 20.86
C VAL A 19 -6.25 -10.52 19.72
N GLY A 20 -7.10 -11.51 19.42
CA GLY A 20 -6.89 -12.43 18.30
C GLY A 20 -6.77 -11.72 16.95
N ILE A 21 -7.63 -10.73 16.67
CA ILE A 21 -7.56 -9.94 15.42
C ILE A 21 -6.26 -9.14 15.32
N TYR A 22 -5.75 -8.62 16.43
CA TYR A 22 -4.47 -7.91 16.45
C TYR A 22 -3.28 -8.83 16.10
N PHE A 23 -3.31 -10.08 16.56
CA PHE A 23 -2.26 -11.06 16.25
C PHE A 23 -2.36 -11.63 14.82
N VAL A 24 -3.58 -11.76 14.28
CA VAL A 24 -3.83 -12.28 12.93
C VAL A 24 -3.74 -11.18 11.86
N LYS A 25 -3.31 -9.96 12.23
CA LYS A 25 -3.23 -8.84 11.30
C LYS A 25 -2.34 -9.22 10.10
N PRO A 26 -2.90 -9.21 8.87
CA PRO A 26 -2.11 -9.52 7.69
C PRO A 26 -1.00 -8.49 7.53
N GLU A 27 0.18 -8.96 7.14
CA GLU A 27 1.29 -8.09 6.77
C GLU A 27 0.83 -7.14 5.66
N GLY A 28 1.19 -5.86 5.78
CA GLY A 28 0.77 -4.84 4.82
C GLY A 28 1.22 -5.21 3.41
N HIS A 29 0.29 -5.27 2.46
CA HIS A 29 0.61 -5.55 1.07
C HIS A 29 1.45 -4.41 0.47
N ILE A 30 2.71 -4.70 0.15
CA ILE A 30 3.55 -3.78 -0.63
C ILE A 30 3.12 -3.90 -2.09
N THR A 31 2.28 -2.96 -2.56
CA THR A 31 1.94 -2.88 -3.99
C THR A 31 3.07 -2.20 -4.75
N MET A 32 3.77 -2.96 -5.59
CA MET A 32 4.75 -2.40 -6.53
C MET A 32 4.02 -1.69 -7.65
N ARG A 33 3.97 -0.35 -7.58
CA ARG A 33 3.50 0.50 -8.67
C ARG A 33 4.69 1.12 -9.36
N TYR A 34 4.64 1.22 -10.68
CA TYR A 34 5.65 1.93 -11.44
C TYR A 34 5.37 3.44 -11.47
N PRO A 35 6.42 4.26 -11.62
CA PRO A 35 6.26 5.69 -11.85
C PRO A 35 5.66 5.95 -13.24
N THR A 36 4.61 6.77 -13.27
CA THR A 36 3.99 7.31 -14.48
C THR A 36 4.04 8.83 -14.43
N PRO A 37 4.03 9.54 -15.58
CA PRO A 37 4.07 11.00 -15.61
C PRO A 37 2.97 11.67 -14.78
N GLU A 38 1.84 11.00 -14.56
CA GLU A 38 0.73 11.48 -13.74
C GLU A 38 0.94 11.26 -12.23
N ASN A 39 1.71 10.23 -11.83
CA ASN A 39 1.84 9.81 -10.43
C ASN A 39 3.16 10.24 -9.75
N VAL A 40 4.16 10.69 -10.52
CA VAL A 40 5.53 10.97 -10.05
C VAL A 40 5.60 11.99 -8.89
N GLY A 41 4.67 12.94 -8.80
CA GLY A 41 4.64 13.94 -7.72
C GLY A 41 3.96 13.46 -6.43
N ALA A 42 3.03 12.52 -6.53
CA ALA A 42 2.18 12.08 -5.42
C ALA A 42 2.73 10.84 -4.70
N THR A 43 3.57 10.04 -5.37
CA THR A 43 4.01 8.73 -4.86
C THR A 43 5.46 8.78 -4.38
N VAL A 44 5.72 8.27 -3.16
CA VAL A 44 7.07 8.05 -2.63
C VAL A 44 7.47 6.60 -2.87
N TYR A 45 8.65 6.41 -3.45
CA TYR A 45 9.22 5.09 -3.70
C TYR A 45 10.26 4.79 -2.64
N LYS A 46 10.40 3.51 -2.29
CA LYS A 46 11.39 3.02 -1.34
C LYS A 46 12.28 2.01 -2.05
N ASP A 47 13.58 2.25 -2.04
CA ASP A 47 14.54 1.31 -2.63
C ASP A 47 14.82 0.11 -1.70
N LYS A 48 15.65 -0.82 -2.18
CA LYS A 48 16.06 -2.01 -1.42
C LYS A 48 16.91 -1.68 -0.19
N ASN A 49 17.57 -0.52 -0.17
CA ASN A 49 18.38 -0.02 0.95
C ASN A 49 17.53 0.79 1.94
N GLY A 50 16.23 0.93 1.69
CA GLY A 50 15.29 1.67 2.52
C GLY A 50 15.31 3.18 2.33
N VAL A 51 15.98 3.69 1.31
CA VAL A 51 16.00 5.12 0.99
C VAL A 51 14.68 5.48 0.31
N CYS A 52 14.01 6.50 0.84
CA CYS A 52 12.79 7.06 0.26
C CYS A 52 13.15 8.14 -0.77
N TYR A 53 12.59 8.04 -1.98
CA TYR A 53 12.84 8.98 -3.07
C TYR A 53 11.57 9.23 -3.89
N LYS A 54 11.57 10.33 -4.64
CA LYS A 54 10.49 10.70 -5.57
C LYS A 54 11.07 10.92 -6.96
N TYR A 55 10.29 10.58 -7.97
CA TYR A 55 10.65 10.89 -9.35
C TYR A 55 10.15 12.30 -9.71
N ASP A 56 10.90 13.00 -10.54
CA ASP A 56 10.49 14.27 -11.15
C ASP A 56 10.30 14.03 -12.65
N ALA A 57 9.11 14.33 -13.18
CA ALA A 57 8.85 14.21 -14.61
C ALA A 57 9.01 15.56 -15.29
N LYS A 58 9.78 15.57 -16.38
CA LYS A 58 9.96 16.74 -17.23
C LYS A 58 9.23 16.52 -18.55
N LYS A 59 8.45 17.50 -18.96
CA LYS A 59 7.79 17.48 -20.26
C LYS A 59 8.85 17.64 -21.35
N VAL A 60 8.84 16.72 -22.31
CA VAL A 60 9.76 16.72 -23.46
C VAL A 60 8.96 16.66 -24.76
N ASP A 61 9.58 17.12 -25.83
CA ASP A 61 9.04 17.02 -27.19
C ASP A 61 9.25 15.59 -27.70
N CYS A 62 8.15 14.87 -27.92
CA CYS A 62 8.16 13.48 -28.36
C CYS A 62 8.72 13.32 -29.78
N ASP A 63 8.41 14.27 -30.67
CA ASP A 63 8.79 14.20 -32.08
C ASP A 63 10.32 14.31 -32.24
N LYS A 64 10.96 15.06 -31.34
CA LYS A 64 12.43 15.22 -31.31
C LYS A 64 13.17 14.12 -30.55
N ASN A 65 12.47 13.21 -29.89
CA ASN A 65 13.07 12.20 -28.99
C ASN A 65 12.57 10.78 -29.27
N GLN A 66 12.15 10.49 -30.51
CA GLN A 66 11.60 9.19 -30.90
C GLN A 66 12.51 8.00 -30.51
N ASP A 67 13.83 8.15 -30.64
CA ASP A 67 14.81 7.11 -30.29
C ASP A 67 14.85 6.74 -28.79
N ARG A 68 14.36 7.64 -27.94
CA ARG A 68 14.34 7.46 -26.48
C ARG A 68 13.00 6.95 -25.96
N LEU A 69 11.99 6.86 -26.85
CA LEU A 69 10.69 6.33 -26.50
C LEU A 69 10.82 4.81 -26.32
N LYS A 70 10.49 4.33 -25.12
CA LYS A 70 10.39 2.91 -24.82
C LYS A 70 8.93 2.56 -24.60
N THR A 71 8.48 1.48 -25.23
CA THR A 71 7.19 0.90 -24.93
C THR A 71 7.19 0.47 -23.47
N TYR A 72 6.18 0.92 -22.73
CA TYR A 72 6.01 0.52 -21.35
C TYR A 72 5.74 -1.00 -21.34
N PRO A 73 6.43 -1.78 -20.48
CA PRO A 73 6.14 -3.21 -20.35
C PRO A 73 4.78 -3.34 -19.65
N VAL A 74 3.71 -3.31 -20.45
CA VAL A 74 2.41 -3.79 -20.01
C VAL A 74 2.55 -5.30 -19.89
N ALA A 75 2.52 -5.79 -18.65
CA ALA A 75 2.45 -7.21 -18.35
C ALA A 75 1.13 -7.79 -18.89
#